data_AF-A0AA96EK13-F1
#
_entry.id   AF-A0AA96EK13-F1
#
_cell.length_a   1.000
_cell.length_b   1.000
_cell.length_c   1.000
_cell.angle_alpha   90.00
_cell.angle_beta   90.00
_cell.angle_gamma   90.00
#
_symmetry.space_group_name_H-M   'P 1'
#
loop_
_entity.id
_entity.type
_entity.pdbx_description
1 polymer ?
#
loop_
_entity_poly.entity_id
_entity_poly.type
_entity_poly.pdbx_seq_one_letter_code
_entity_poly.pdbx_strand_id
1 'polypeptide(L)'
;MQFATQSITTPVQLQCPACKEVVFIAKSDGAEVPGRRYWLDDGDSVGALFEHLTEEQKTPTAWFPTLMVGRCPACSSRYYVFFAALMDAVFDDVVDYLLSNTDLGPDRYVTCQLTADTTDAPTTWLLKENHTDAGVMHEHTFGPFALEDTAGVIGPNGVSSCNGRAAPWTHAARVLASLWDDMRAFNRERGQAHPPLKA
;
A
#
# COMPACT_ATOMS: atom_id res chain seq x y z
N MET A 1 -17.67 0.97 6.67
CA MET A 1 -16.65 0.01 6.20
C MET A 1 -17.06 -0.58 4.85
N GLN A 2 -16.49 -0.05 3.76
CA GLN A 2 -16.74 -0.47 2.38
C GLN A 2 -15.99 -1.75 1.96
N PHE A 3 -15.25 -2.39 2.88
CA PHE A 3 -14.54 -3.63 2.60
C PHE A 3 -14.59 -4.61 3.77
N ALA A 4 -14.39 -5.89 3.45
CA ALA A 4 -14.19 -6.95 4.43
C ALA A 4 -12.79 -7.54 4.27
N THR A 5 -12.22 -8.04 5.37
CA THR A 5 -10.96 -8.79 5.34
C THR A 5 -11.20 -10.29 5.32
N GLN A 6 -10.33 -11.02 4.63
CA GLN A 6 -10.35 -12.48 4.56
C GLN A 6 -8.95 -13.03 4.78
N SER A 7 -8.85 -14.05 5.62
CA SER A 7 -7.58 -14.75 5.86
C SER A 7 -7.10 -15.44 4.58
N ILE A 8 -5.80 -15.31 4.31
CA ILE A 8 -5.15 -16.04 3.22
C ILE A 8 -5.00 -17.51 3.63
N THR A 9 -5.81 -18.39 3.02
CA THR A 9 -5.68 -19.85 3.18
C THR A 9 -4.91 -20.50 2.04
N THR A 10 -4.88 -19.83 0.89
CA THR A 10 -4.11 -20.20 -0.30
C THR A 10 -3.25 -19.00 -0.69
N PRO A 11 -1.96 -19.17 -1.04
CA PRO A 11 -1.10 -18.05 -1.39
C PRO A 11 -1.70 -17.17 -2.49
N VAL A 12 -1.72 -15.86 -2.25
CA VAL A 12 -2.23 -14.88 -3.21
C VAL A 12 -1.08 -14.44 -4.11
N GLN A 13 -1.28 -14.58 -5.41
CA GLN A 13 -0.27 -14.23 -6.41
C GLN A 13 -0.61 -12.89 -7.05
N LEU A 14 0.31 -11.94 -6.96
CA LEU A 14 0.28 -10.74 -7.76
C LEU A 14 1.03 -11.00 -9.06
N GLN A 15 0.41 -10.64 -10.18
CA GLN A 15 0.89 -10.98 -11.52
C GLN A 15 1.21 -9.72 -12.31
N CYS A 16 2.25 -9.78 -13.14
CA CYS A 16 2.56 -8.74 -14.09
C CYS A 16 1.33 -8.43 -14.97
N PRO A 17 0.90 -7.16 -15.06
CA PRO A 17 -0.30 -6.83 -15.83
C PRO A 17 -0.17 -7.17 -17.32
N ALA A 18 1.05 -7.14 -17.87
CA ALA A 18 1.35 -7.40 -19.28
C ALA A 18 1.45 -8.89 -19.65
N CYS A 19 2.27 -9.69 -18.94
CA CYS A 19 2.53 -11.09 -19.32
C CYS A 19 2.00 -12.14 -18.33
N LYS A 20 1.36 -11.71 -17.23
CA LYS A 20 0.80 -12.56 -16.16
C LYS A 20 1.80 -13.39 -15.36
N GLU A 21 3.11 -13.19 -15.58
CA GLU A 21 4.16 -13.76 -14.73
C GLU A 21 3.95 -13.33 -13.27
N VAL A 22 4.13 -14.25 -12.32
CA VAL A 22 4.00 -13.95 -10.89
C VAL A 22 5.18 -13.08 -10.45
N VAL A 23 4.88 -11.92 -9.87
CA VAL A 23 5.90 -10.98 -9.39
C VAL A 23 5.98 -10.90 -7.87
N PHE A 24 4.93 -11.33 -7.17
CA PHE A 24 4.88 -11.37 -5.71
C PHE A 24 3.87 -12.42 -5.24
N ILE A 25 4.19 -13.11 -4.14
CA ILE A 25 3.33 -14.13 -3.53
C ILE A 25 3.14 -13.77 -2.05
N ALA A 26 1.92 -13.47 -1.64
CA ALA A 26 1.56 -13.29 -0.24
C ALA A 26 1.05 -14.61 0.35
N LYS A 27 1.51 -14.92 1.56
CA LYS A 27 1.08 -16.02 2.43
C LYS A 27 0.55 -15.41 3.73
N SER A 28 -0.22 -16.16 4.50
CA SER A 28 -0.77 -15.66 5.78
C SER A 28 0.30 -15.17 6.76
N ASP A 29 1.51 -15.73 6.67
CA ASP A 29 2.64 -15.56 7.60
C ASP A 29 3.90 -15.04 6.90
N GLY A 30 3.76 -14.42 5.71
CA GLY A 30 4.88 -13.80 5.03
C GLY A 30 4.65 -13.60 3.54
N ALA A 31 5.73 -13.31 2.83
CA ALA A 31 5.70 -13.13 1.39
C ALA A 31 6.95 -13.70 0.71
N GLU A 32 6.84 -13.91 -0.59
CA GLU A 32 7.91 -14.41 -1.44
C GLU A 32 7.94 -13.63 -2.76
N VAL A 33 9.14 -13.24 -3.18
CA VAL A 33 9.38 -12.71 -4.53
C VAL A 33 10.04 -13.80 -5.38
N PRO A 34 9.35 -14.32 -6.41
CA PRO A 34 9.90 -15.35 -7.29
C PRO A 34 11.26 -14.94 -7.87
N GLY A 35 12.20 -15.88 -7.87
CA GLY A 35 13.57 -15.64 -8.38
C GLY A 35 14.47 -14.80 -7.44
N ARG A 36 14.02 -14.50 -6.21
CA ARG A 36 14.77 -13.78 -5.16
C ARG A 36 15.34 -12.42 -5.61
N ARG A 37 14.60 -11.71 -6.44
CA ARG A 37 14.87 -10.30 -6.78
C ARG A 37 13.96 -9.37 -5.97
N TYR A 38 14.17 -8.07 -6.08
CA TYR A 38 13.17 -7.09 -5.67
C TYR A 38 12.03 -7.08 -6.70
N TRP A 39 10.78 -6.98 -6.25
CA TRP A 39 9.61 -6.84 -7.14
C TRP A 39 9.23 -5.37 -7.37
N LEU A 40 9.84 -4.45 -6.63
CA LEU A 40 9.71 -3.01 -6.77
C LEU A 40 11.11 -2.41 -6.69
N ASP A 41 11.38 -1.42 -7.55
CA ASP A 41 12.71 -0.86 -7.74
C ASP A 41 12.87 0.49 -7.02
N ASP A 42 11.86 1.35 -7.13
CA ASP A 42 11.93 2.75 -6.69
C ASP A 42 10.52 3.33 -6.53
N GLY A 43 10.37 4.40 -5.76
CA GLY A 43 9.06 4.99 -5.46
C GLY A 43 9.15 6.35 -4.78
N ASP A 44 8.01 7.02 -4.72
CA ASP A 44 7.87 8.31 -4.03
C ASP A 44 6.47 8.42 -3.40
N SER A 45 6.32 9.37 -2.48
CA SER A 45 5.05 9.60 -1.80
C SER A 45 3.96 10.06 -2.77
N VAL A 46 2.71 9.61 -2.55
CA VAL A 46 1.55 10.04 -3.35
C VAL A 46 1.07 11.41 -2.86
N GLY A 47 1.83 12.46 -3.16
CA GLY A 47 1.56 13.83 -2.68
C GLY A 47 0.18 14.37 -3.05
N ALA A 48 -0.36 13.98 -4.21
CA ALA A 48 -1.69 14.41 -4.65
C ALA A 48 -2.82 13.96 -3.71
N LEU A 49 -2.61 12.93 -2.88
CA LEU A 49 -3.60 12.51 -1.88
C LEU A 49 -3.97 13.64 -0.92
N PHE A 50 -3.01 14.48 -0.51
CA PHE A 50 -3.24 15.58 0.42
C PHE A 50 -4.27 16.60 -0.08
N GLU A 51 -4.41 16.74 -1.40
CA GLU A 51 -5.38 17.64 -2.03
C GLU A 51 -6.81 17.09 -2.01
N HIS A 52 -6.97 15.77 -1.81
CA HIS A 52 -8.26 15.09 -1.76
C HIS A 52 -8.81 14.90 -0.35
N LEU A 53 -7.99 15.08 0.69
CA LEU A 53 -8.38 14.87 2.09
C LEU A 53 -8.77 16.18 2.77
N THR A 54 -9.80 16.14 3.62
CA THR A 54 -10.10 17.24 4.55
C THR A 54 -9.06 17.32 5.68
N GLU A 55 -9.04 18.43 6.42
CA GLU A 55 -8.12 18.58 7.56
C GLU A 55 -8.38 17.56 8.66
N GLU A 56 -9.65 17.19 8.88
CA GLU A 56 -10.03 16.14 9.83
C GLU A 56 -9.49 14.78 9.40
N GLN A 57 -9.55 14.47 8.10
CA GLN A 57 -9.05 13.20 7.54
C GLN A 57 -7.53 13.05 7.64
N LYS A 58 -6.80 14.17 7.75
CA LYS A 58 -5.34 14.18 7.91
C LYS A 58 -4.89 13.85 9.34
N THR A 59 -5.80 13.75 10.31
CA THR A 59 -5.49 13.53 11.73
C THR A 59 -6.06 12.20 12.28
N PRO A 60 -5.34 11.44 13.12
CA PRO A 60 -3.88 11.42 13.28
C PRO A 60 -3.06 11.37 11.99
N THR A 61 -1.84 11.89 12.05
CA THR A 61 -0.94 12.12 10.90
C THR A 61 -0.07 10.92 10.55
N ALA A 62 -0.05 9.85 11.35
CA ALA A 62 0.79 8.67 11.11
C ALA A 62 0.27 7.83 9.93
N TRP A 63 0.53 8.32 8.73
CA TRP A 63 0.24 7.64 7.49
C TRP A 63 1.29 7.95 6.44
N PHE A 64 1.52 7.02 5.52
CA PHE A 64 2.52 7.18 4.47
C PHE A 64 2.02 6.54 3.17
N PRO A 65 1.43 7.33 2.25
CA PRO A 65 1.01 6.87 0.95
C PRO A 65 2.19 6.90 -0.02
N THR A 66 2.46 5.78 -0.68
CA THR A 66 3.64 5.65 -1.56
C THR A 66 3.23 4.97 -2.84
N LEU A 67 3.72 5.44 -3.98
CA LEU A 67 3.67 4.70 -5.23
C LEU A 67 5.07 4.24 -5.58
N MET A 68 5.19 2.95 -5.88
CA MET A 68 6.43 2.33 -6.30
C MET A 68 6.27 1.73 -7.70
N VAL A 69 7.37 1.71 -8.44
CA VAL A 69 7.47 1.13 -9.77
C VAL A 69 8.29 -0.15 -9.71
N GLY A 70 7.82 -1.19 -10.38
CA GLY A 70 8.57 -2.43 -10.61
C GLY A 70 8.83 -2.68 -12.09
N ARG A 71 9.67 -3.69 -12.36
CA ARG A 71 9.90 -4.23 -13.70
C ARG A 71 9.73 -5.74 -13.68
N CYS A 72 8.87 -6.25 -14.54
CA CYS A 72 8.68 -7.70 -14.64
C CYS A 72 9.96 -8.37 -15.15
N PRO A 73 10.49 -9.40 -14.45
CA PRO A 73 11.71 -10.08 -14.88
C PRO A 73 11.53 -10.91 -16.16
N ALA A 74 10.30 -11.33 -16.49
CA ALA A 74 10.02 -12.14 -17.66
C ALA A 74 9.84 -11.31 -18.94
N CYS A 75 9.04 -10.24 -18.90
CA CYS A 75 8.72 -9.44 -20.10
C CYS A 75 9.33 -8.03 -20.08
N SER A 76 10.06 -7.66 -19.03
CA SER A 76 10.65 -6.31 -18.85
C SER A 76 9.66 -5.13 -18.83
N SER A 77 8.35 -5.40 -18.88
CA SER A 77 7.33 -4.35 -18.79
C SER A 77 7.34 -3.70 -17.41
N ARG A 78 7.09 -2.39 -17.38
CA ARG A 78 6.95 -1.63 -16.13
C ARG A 78 5.53 -1.74 -15.60
N TYR A 79 5.41 -1.72 -14.29
CA TYR A 79 4.15 -1.63 -13.57
C TYR A 79 4.33 -0.76 -12.35
N TYR A 80 3.22 -0.28 -11.80
CA TYR A 80 3.24 0.42 -10.52
C TYR A 80 2.34 -0.28 -9.50
N VAL A 81 2.68 -0.09 -8.25
CA VAL A 81 1.94 -0.52 -7.06
C VAL A 81 1.87 0.71 -6.17
N PHE A 82 0.79 0.91 -5.45
CA PHE A 82 0.75 1.95 -4.42
C PHE A 82 0.25 1.40 -3.10
N PHE A 83 0.71 2.06 -2.05
CA PHE A 83 0.57 1.66 -0.67
C PHE A 83 -0.09 2.78 0.12
N ALA A 84 -0.81 2.41 1.17
CA ALA A 84 -1.07 3.29 2.29
C ALA A 84 -0.69 2.57 3.58
N ALA A 85 0.43 2.98 4.18
CA ALA A 85 0.77 2.61 5.55
C ALA A 85 0.01 3.53 6.51
N LEU A 86 -0.61 2.96 7.54
CA LEU A 86 -1.48 3.64 8.50
C LEU A 86 -1.18 3.15 9.92
N MET A 87 -1.11 4.08 10.86
CA MET A 87 -1.12 3.84 12.30
C MET A 87 -2.01 4.87 13.00
N ASP A 88 -2.61 4.47 14.12
CA ASP A 88 -3.37 5.39 14.98
C ASP A 88 -2.42 6.10 15.97
N ALA A 89 -1.49 6.90 15.42
CA ALA A 89 -0.43 7.59 16.18
C ALA A 89 -0.06 8.95 15.54
N VAL A 90 0.89 9.67 16.14
CA VAL A 90 1.50 10.86 15.53
C VAL A 90 2.67 10.43 14.65
N PHE A 91 2.77 10.97 13.42
CA PHE A 91 3.76 10.54 12.42
C PHE A 91 5.20 10.52 12.95
N ASP A 92 5.65 11.60 13.60
CA ASP A 92 7.03 11.74 14.07
C ASP A 92 7.42 10.67 15.10
N ASP A 93 6.44 10.12 15.83
CA ASP A 93 6.69 9.08 16.84
C ASP A 93 6.83 7.68 16.24
N VAL A 94 6.32 7.46 15.01
CA VAL A 94 6.22 6.13 14.37
C VAL A 94 6.75 6.08 12.94
N VAL A 95 7.44 7.13 12.47
CA VAL A 95 7.94 7.22 11.10
C VAL A 95 8.83 6.04 10.71
N ASP A 96 9.65 5.53 11.62
CA ASP A 96 10.50 4.38 11.36
C ASP A 96 9.71 3.09 11.10
N TYR A 97 8.54 2.95 11.73
CA TYR A 97 7.62 1.85 11.44
C TYR A 97 6.99 2.02 10.06
N LEU A 98 6.45 3.22 9.77
CA LEU A 98 5.79 3.54 8.49
C LEU A 98 6.73 3.38 7.28
N LEU A 99 8.01 3.68 7.45
CA LEU A 99 9.05 3.54 6.42
C LEU A 99 9.70 2.15 6.40
N SER A 100 9.29 1.23 7.27
CA SER A 100 9.92 -0.09 7.45
C SER A 100 11.44 0.00 7.71
N ASN A 101 11.88 1.03 8.42
CA ASN A 101 13.29 1.24 8.82
C ASN A 101 13.70 0.41 10.05
N THR A 102 12.74 -0.23 10.71
CA THR A 102 12.94 -1.11 11.86
C THR A 102 12.31 -2.48 11.59
N ASP A 103 12.70 -3.48 12.38
CA ASP A 103 12.03 -4.77 12.39
C ASP A 103 10.58 -4.60 12.88
N LEU A 104 9.63 -5.04 12.06
CA LEU A 104 8.19 -5.00 12.30
C LEU A 104 7.65 -6.33 12.85
N GLY A 105 8.54 -7.28 13.11
CA GLY A 105 8.17 -8.65 13.44
C GLY A 105 7.64 -9.42 12.22
N PRO A 106 6.93 -10.53 12.45
CA PRO A 106 6.44 -11.36 11.35
C PRO A 106 5.33 -10.65 10.57
N ASP A 107 5.47 -10.67 9.24
CA ASP A 107 4.43 -10.22 8.33
C ASP A 107 3.18 -11.09 8.44
N ARG A 108 2.01 -10.44 8.48
CA ARG A 108 0.71 -11.12 8.40
C ARG A 108 -0.11 -10.53 7.28
N TYR A 109 -0.37 -11.32 6.25
CA TYR A 109 -1.18 -10.86 5.11
C TYR A 109 -2.62 -11.38 5.19
N VAL A 110 -3.54 -10.48 4.88
CA VAL A 110 -4.94 -10.78 4.58
C VAL A 110 -5.32 -10.16 3.24
N THR A 111 -6.40 -10.62 2.64
CA THR A 111 -7.02 -9.93 1.51
C THR A 111 -8.11 -9.01 1.99
N CYS A 112 -8.23 -7.85 1.37
CA CYS A 112 -9.39 -6.97 1.50
C CYS A 112 -10.26 -7.10 0.26
N GLN A 113 -11.57 -7.12 0.42
CA GLN A 113 -12.53 -7.19 -0.68
C GLN A 113 -13.62 -6.12 -0.50
N LEU A 114 -13.90 -5.35 -1.55
CA LEU A 114 -15.01 -4.39 -1.54
C LEU A 114 -16.34 -5.11 -1.32
N THR A 115 -17.20 -4.52 -0.48
CA THR A 115 -18.55 -5.03 -0.20
C THR A 115 -19.60 -4.49 -1.18
N ALA A 116 -19.25 -3.45 -1.94
CA ALA A 116 -20.05 -2.88 -3.01
C ALA A 116 -19.15 -2.42 -4.17
N ASP A 117 -19.63 -2.53 -5.41
CA ASP A 117 -18.90 -2.08 -6.57
C ASP A 117 -18.74 -0.55 -6.54
N THR A 118 -17.49 -0.09 -6.57
CA THR A 118 -17.15 1.33 -6.75
C THR A 118 -16.34 1.49 -8.04
N THR A 119 -16.40 2.67 -8.66
CA THR A 119 -15.71 2.92 -9.94
C THR A 119 -14.22 3.17 -9.79
N ASP A 120 -13.76 3.52 -8.58
CA ASP A 120 -12.45 4.12 -8.38
C ASP A 120 -11.44 3.22 -7.68
N ALA A 121 -11.85 2.09 -7.10
CA ALA A 121 -10.98 1.17 -6.37
C ALA A 121 -11.02 -0.26 -6.94
N PRO A 122 -9.92 -1.04 -6.86
CA PRO A 122 -9.95 -2.44 -7.22
C PRO A 122 -10.84 -3.23 -6.25
N THR A 123 -11.50 -4.27 -6.75
CA THR A 123 -12.42 -5.11 -5.96
C THR A 123 -11.73 -5.89 -4.86
N THR A 124 -10.44 -6.19 -5.02
CA THR A 124 -9.62 -6.90 -4.04
C THR A 124 -8.22 -6.30 -3.98
N TRP A 125 -7.64 -6.24 -2.79
CA TRP A 125 -6.24 -5.83 -2.58
C TRP A 125 -5.63 -6.56 -1.37
N LEU A 126 -4.32 -6.39 -1.16
CA LEU A 126 -3.61 -7.01 -0.04
C LEU A 126 -3.48 -6.05 1.14
N LEU A 127 -3.56 -6.60 2.34
CA LEU A 127 -3.30 -5.86 3.57
C LEU A 127 -2.23 -6.63 4.37
N LYS A 128 -1.14 -5.94 4.70
CA LYS A 128 -0.12 -6.40 5.65
C LYS A 128 -0.42 -5.79 7.01
N GLU A 129 -0.51 -6.63 8.05
CA GLU A 129 -0.68 -6.22 9.44
C GLU A 129 0.59 -6.55 10.23
N ASN A 130 1.19 -5.53 10.85
CA ASN A 130 2.31 -5.68 11.75
C ASN A 130 1.92 -5.17 13.15
N HIS A 131 2.29 -5.93 14.19
CA HIS A 131 2.04 -5.55 15.58
C HIS A 131 3.34 -4.99 16.14
N THR A 132 3.39 -3.66 16.31
CA THR A 132 4.56 -2.94 16.81
C THR A 132 4.38 -2.57 18.29
N ASP A 133 5.45 -2.14 18.95
CA ASP A 133 5.38 -1.62 20.31
C ASP A 133 4.50 -0.36 20.43
N ALA A 134 4.38 0.41 19.34
CA ALA A 134 3.55 1.62 19.23
C ALA A 134 2.12 1.34 18.76
N GLY A 135 1.75 0.07 18.56
CA GLY A 135 0.42 -0.34 18.12
C GLY A 135 0.42 -1.02 16.75
N VAL A 136 -0.76 -1.15 16.16
CA VAL A 136 -0.95 -1.89 14.91
C VAL A 136 -0.64 -0.99 13.71
N MET A 137 0.26 -1.45 12.85
CA MET A 137 0.49 -0.87 11.53
C MET A 137 -0.22 -1.69 10.47
N HIS A 138 -0.95 -0.99 9.60
CA HIS A 138 -1.56 -1.57 8.41
C HIS A 138 -0.95 -0.96 7.16
N GLU A 139 -0.52 -1.81 6.24
CA GLU A 139 -0.08 -1.40 4.90
C GLU A 139 -1.03 -2.01 3.86
N HIS A 140 -1.85 -1.15 3.27
CA HIS A 140 -2.75 -1.51 2.17
C HIS A 140 -1.98 -1.46 0.86
N THR A 141 -1.88 -2.58 0.14
CA THR A 141 -1.14 -2.73 -1.11
C THR A 141 -2.09 -2.91 -2.29
N PHE A 142 -2.06 -1.97 -3.24
CA PHE A 142 -2.91 -1.98 -4.43
C PHE A 142 -2.07 -2.20 -5.71
N GLY A 143 -2.52 -3.11 -6.55
CA GLY A 143 -1.89 -3.43 -7.84
C GLY A 143 -1.32 -4.85 -7.88
N PRO A 144 -0.41 -5.13 -8.82
CA PRO A 144 0.23 -4.20 -9.76
C PRO A 144 -0.67 -3.75 -10.91
N PHE A 145 -0.47 -2.51 -11.37
CA PHE A 145 -1.15 -1.89 -12.50
C PHE A 145 -0.16 -1.60 -13.64
N ALA A 146 -0.62 -1.62 -14.89
CA ALA A 146 0.24 -1.37 -16.04
C ALA A 146 0.80 0.06 -16.03
N LEU A 147 2.10 0.21 -16.27
CA LEU A 147 2.74 1.51 -16.48
C LEU A 147 3.20 1.61 -17.94
N GLU A 148 2.26 1.98 -18.82
CA GLU A 148 2.53 2.08 -20.26
C GLU A 148 3.28 3.36 -20.62
N ASP A 149 2.92 4.48 -19.99
CA ASP A 149 3.62 5.76 -20.10
C ASP A 149 4.38 6.06 -18.82
N THR A 150 5.71 6.17 -18.93
CA THR A 150 6.59 6.49 -17.80
C THR A 150 6.79 8.00 -17.63
N ALA A 151 6.32 8.83 -18.57
CA ALA A 151 6.48 10.28 -18.52
C ALA A 151 5.80 10.85 -17.28
N GLY A 152 6.52 11.69 -16.53
CA GLY A 152 6.02 12.28 -15.28
C GLY A 152 5.95 11.30 -14.10
N VAL A 153 6.41 10.06 -14.26
CA VAL A 153 6.56 9.07 -13.17
C VAL A 153 8.02 8.72 -12.97
N ILE A 154 8.75 8.42 -14.04
CA ILE A 154 10.18 8.08 -14.02
C ILE A 154 10.96 9.19 -14.72
N GLY A 155 11.86 9.84 -14.00
CA GLY A 155 12.76 10.86 -14.50
C GLY A 155 14.23 10.43 -14.47
N PRO A 156 15.16 11.34 -14.79
CA PRO A 156 16.60 11.07 -14.76
C PRO A 156 17.14 10.63 -13.39
N ASN A 157 16.43 10.99 -12.31
CA ASN A 157 16.83 10.72 -10.93
C ASN A 157 16.00 9.60 -10.27
N GLY A 158 15.21 8.83 -11.04
CA GLY A 158 14.34 7.80 -10.50
C GLY A 158 12.86 8.16 -10.54
N VAL A 159 12.06 7.45 -9.74
CA VAL A 159 10.62 7.66 -9.59
C VAL A 159 10.38 8.91 -8.75
N SER A 160 9.51 9.81 -9.21
CA SER A 160 9.22 11.03 -8.46
C SER A 160 7.83 11.59 -8.73
N SER A 161 7.23 12.08 -7.65
CA SER A 161 5.94 12.75 -7.59
C SER A 161 6.03 14.27 -7.86
N CYS A 162 7.22 14.85 -8.07
CA CYS A 162 7.40 16.31 -8.16
C CYS A 162 6.53 17.01 -9.25
N ASN A 163 5.97 16.25 -10.21
CA ASN A 163 5.02 16.77 -11.18
C ASN A 163 3.57 16.32 -10.94
N GLY A 164 3.31 15.40 -10.00
CA GLY A 164 2.04 15.04 -9.32
C GLY A 164 0.81 14.67 -10.16
N ARG A 165 0.89 14.85 -11.47
CA ARG A 165 -0.26 14.92 -12.39
C ARG A 165 -0.23 13.82 -13.45
N ALA A 166 0.82 13.00 -13.47
CA ALA A 166 0.82 11.82 -14.31
C ALA A 166 -0.26 10.85 -13.82
N ALA A 167 -0.90 10.14 -14.77
CA ALA A 167 -2.06 9.32 -14.49
C ALA A 167 -1.90 8.33 -13.32
N PRO A 168 -0.74 7.66 -13.10
CA PRO A 168 -0.57 6.77 -11.95
C PRO A 168 -0.66 7.47 -10.59
N TRP A 169 -0.13 8.69 -10.45
CA TRP A 169 -0.20 9.47 -9.21
C TRP A 169 -1.64 9.88 -8.89
N THR A 170 -2.36 10.39 -9.90
CA THR A 170 -3.77 10.78 -9.76
C THR A 170 -4.66 9.57 -9.49
N HIS A 171 -4.39 8.43 -10.14
CA HIS A 171 -5.10 7.19 -9.90
C HIS A 171 -4.93 6.72 -8.45
N ALA A 172 -3.68 6.62 -7.97
CA ALA A 172 -3.39 6.23 -6.59
C ALA A 172 -4.07 7.17 -5.58
N ALA A 173 -3.95 8.48 -5.77
CA ALA A 173 -4.57 9.46 -4.88
C ALA A 173 -6.10 9.31 -4.81
N ARG A 174 -6.76 9.09 -5.95
CA ARG A 174 -8.22 8.89 -6.01
C ARG A 174 -8.66 7.60 -5.30
N VAL A 175 -7.97 6.49 -5.56
CA VAL A 175 -8.27 5.19 -4.92
C VAL A 175 -8.12 5.33 -3.41
N LEU A 176 -6.99 5.87 -2.96
CA LEU A 176 -6.70 6.04 -1.54
C LEU A 176 -7.71 6.96 -0.86
N ALA A 177 -8.07 8.08 -1.49
CA ALA A 177 -9.08 9.01 -0.97
C ALA A 177 -10.45 8.35 -0.84
N SER A 178 -10.89 7.55 -1.82
CA SER A 178 -12.20 6.88 -1.79
C SER A 178 -12.34 5.86 -0.66
N LEU A 179 -11.22 5.28 -0.21
CA LEU A 179 -11.19 4.25 0.84
C LEU A 179 -10.68 4.80 2.19
N TRP A 180 -10.30 6.07 2.25
CA TRP A 180 -9.50 6.64 3.33
C TRP A 180 -10.12 6.43 4.70
N ASP A 181 -11.37 6.87 4.86
CA ASP A 181 -12.07 6.81 6.14
C ASP A 181 -12.27 5.38 6.62
N ASP A 182 -12.54 4.44 5.70
CA ASP A 182 -12.73 3.03 6.06
C ASP A 182 -11.42 2.34 6.44
N MET A 183 -10.32 2.61 5.72
CA MET A 183 -9.00 2.08 6.09
C MET A 183 -8.57 2.61 7.46
N ARG A 184 -8.85 3.89 7.75
CA ARG A 184 -8.54 4.55 9.02
C ARG A 184 -9.41 4.01 10.16
N ALA A 185 -10.71 3.84 9.93
CA ALA A 185 -11.61 3.25 10.90
C ALA A 185 -11.19 1.81 11.23
N PHE A 186 -10.86 1.01 10.21
CA PHE A 186 -10.36 -0.35 10.40
C PHE A 186 -9.06 -0.37 11.21
N ASN A 187 -8.09 0.49 10.89
CA ASN A 187 -6.83 0.58 11.65
C ASN A 187 -7.07 0.93 13.12
N ARG A 188 -7.95 1.90 13.40
CA ARG A 188 -8.32 2.29 14.77
C ARG A 188 -8.98 1.15 15.54
N GLU A 189 -9.95 0.46 14.93
CA GLU A 189 -10.64 -0.68 15.56
C GLU A 189 -9.67 -1.80 15.92
N ARG A 190 -8.74 -2.11 15.01
CA ARG A 190 -7.70 -3.13 15.24
C ARG A 190 -6.67 -2.68 16.28
N GLY A 191 -6.29 -1.41 16.29
CA GLY A 191 -5.39 -0.83 17.30
C GLY A 191 -5.98 -0.85 18.70
N GLN A 192 -7.28 -0.60 18.85
CA GLN A 192 -7.97 -0.70 20.15
C GLN A 192 -8.03 -2.14 20.68
N ALA A 193 -8.13 -3.14 19.78
CA ALA A 193 -8.06 -4.55 20.16
C ALA A 193 -6.64 -5.01 20.53
N HIS A 194 -5.61 -4.26 20.13
CA HIS A 194 -4.20 -4.54 20.36
C HIS A 194 -3.45 -3.27 20.81
N PRO A 195 -3.75 -2.75 22.01
CA PRO A 195 -3.16 -1.50 22.48
C PRO A 195 -1.63 -1.62 22.58
N PRO A 196 -0.90 -0.49 22.42
CA PRO A 196 0.56 -0.48 22.55
C PRO A 196 0.99 -1.08 23.89
N LEU A 197 2.09 -1.84 23.86
CA LEU A 197 2.60 -2.55 25.05
C LEU A 197 3.23 -1.60 26.08
N LYS A 198 3.39 -0.32 25.74
CA LYS A 198 3.90 0.73 26.63
C LYS A 198 3.00 1.96 26.57
N ALA A 199 2.45 2.32 27.73
CA ALA A 199 1.80 3.60 28.02
C ALA A 199 2.76 4.50 28.80
#